data_AF-H8GIN6-F1
#
_entry.id   AF-H8GIN6-F1
#
_cell.length_a   1.000
_cell.length_b   1.000
_cell.length_c   1.000
_cell.angle_alpha   90.00
_cell.angle_beta   90.00
_cell.angle_gamma   90.00
#
_symmetry.space_group_name_H-M   'P 1'
#
loop_
_entity.id
_entity.type
_entity.pdbx_description
1 polymer ?
#
loop_
_entity_poly.entity_id
_entity_poly.type
_entity_poly.pdbx_seq_one_letter_code
_entity_poly.pdbx_strand_id
1 'polypeptide(L)'
;MANDVLGSRRHFLKTAGLALGAGFIPTLAGYGSSGGSGRAGELTGRPLTLQGVQFGDMLADRAVVWSRSDGPARMVVEYGFKPDFSDAGTLPGPLALPGTDYTARLDLSGLPSGREVYVRVLFRDLDNPKIFSEPLYGRFRTAPEDRRDVRFLWSGDTCGQGWGINPDIGGMRIFEAMRRTAPDFFIHCGDSIYADSPIPESQIVPQTGAVWNNLVIPEVAKVAETLDEFRGRYKYNLLDDNLRRFNAEVPTVWLWDDHEITNNWSPSKDLGADPRYAEKSIAKLVERGRRAAFEYAPMRLPSADAAGRIYRKLSYGPLLDVFALDMRSYRGGNNCNDQARPGPETCYLGREQLDWLKAGLKRSAAVWKVIAADMPLGLQSLDGVDGRSRPQFESVANGDGPVRGREFELAELLAFLKREGIANTVWLTADVHYAAAHFYEPAKARFKDFEPFWEFVAGPLNAGSFGPHELDDTFGPQVIFQKASPVSNLSPLLGLQSFGQVDVDGRSGVMTVVLKDGEGNALYTGELVPAWRKRGPK
;
A
#
# COMPACT_ATOMS: atom_id res chain seq x y z
N MET A 1 -13.37 63.17 15.39
CA MET A 1 -12.04 63.29 16.04
C MET A 1 -11.52 61.85 16.14
N ALA A 2 -10.84 61.35 15.10
CA ALA A 2 -9.36 61.23 14.99
C ALA A 2 -8.79 60.31 16.09
N ASN A 3 -8.03 59.23 15.88
CA ASN A 3 -7.24 58.63 14.78
C ASN A 3 -6.96 57.14 15.18
N ASP A 4 -6.94 56.15 14.28
CA ASP A 4 -5.73 55.51 13.64
C ASP A 4 -4.70 54.92 14.64
N VAL A 5 -3.98 53.79 14.48
CA VAL A 5 -3.79 52.73 13.46
C VAL A 5 -2.71 51.74 14.02
N LEU A 6 -2.70 50.46 13.55
CA LEU A 6 -1.61 49.44 13.41
C LEU A 6 -0.41 49.44 14.41
N GLY A 7 -0.01 48.35 15.08
CA GLY A 7 0.53 47.07 14.58
C GLY A 7 2.06 47.09 14.41
N SER A 8 2.86 46.24 15.11
CA SER A 8 4.14 45.65 14.63
C SER A 8 4.99 44.87 15.68
N ARG A 9 5.24 43.59 15.36
CA ARG A 9 6.48 42.75 15.34
C ARG A 9 7.68 42.94 16.32
N ARG A 10 8.05 41.79 16.92
CA ARG A 10 9.36 41.10 17.12
C ARG A 10 10.64 41.89 17.46
N HIS A 11 11.23 41.55 18.62
CA HIS A 11 12.67 41.24 18.75
C HIS A 11 12.95 40.52 20.08
N PHE A 12 13.58 39.33 20.06
CA PHE A 12 14.43 38.93 21.18
C PHE A 12 15.70 38.26 20.68
N LEU A 13 16.81 38.83 21.14
CA LEU A 13 18.19 38.57 20.77
C LEU A 13 18.76 37.41 21.58
N LYS A 14 19.73 36.72 20.96
CA LYS A 14 20.69 35.82 21.60
C LYS A 14 21.57 36.59 22.59
N THR A 15 21.93 35.96 23.71
CA THR A 15 23.20 36.26 24.39
C THR A 15 23.74 35.01 25.06
N ALA A 16 25.04 34.77 24.84
CA ALA A 16 25.84 33.69 25.37
C ALA A 16 26.32 34.01 26.80
N GLY A 17 26.54 32.98 27.61
CA GLY A 17 27.25 33.05 28.89
C GLY A 17 28.33 31.97 28.96
N LEU A 18 29.59 32.40 29.08
CA LEU A 18 30.76 31.57 29.34
C LEU A 18 30.70 31.00 30.77
N ALA A 19 31.17 29.75 30.93
CA ALA A 19 31.78 29.27 32.17
C ALA A 19 33.03 28.44 31.83
N LEU A 20 34.17 28.90 32.35
CA LEU A 20 35.48 28.26 32.30
C LEU A 20 35.59 27.22 33.42
N GLY A 21 36.00 26.00 33.08
CA GLY A 21 36.40 24.96 34.03
C GLY A 21 37.47 24.08 33.42
N ALA A 22 38.71 24.24 33.89
CA ALA A 22 39.89 23.57 33.37
C ALA A 22 39.99 22.11 33.86
N GLY A 23 40.28 21.18 32.93
CA GLY A 23 40.64 19.80 33.21
C GLY A 23 41.33 19.19 32.00
N PHE A 24 42.58 18.75 32.18
CA PHE A 24 43.50 18.26 31.16
C PHE A 24 42.95 17.11 30.30
N ILE A 25 43.13 17.22 28.98
CA ILE A 25 42.85 16.20 27.96
C ILE A 25 44.19 15.57 27.52
N PRO A 26 44.36 14.24 27.48
CA PRO A 26 45.43 13.63 26.71
C PRO A 26 45.04 13.67 25.22
N THR A 27 45.92 14.28 24.43
CA THR A 27 45.87 14.40 22.98
C THR A 27 45.73 13.05 22.29
N LEU A 28 44.60 12.82 21.62
CA LEU A 28 44.47 11.85 20.54
C LEU A 28 44.37 12.60 19.22
N ALA A 29 45.34 12.32 18.35
CA ALA A 29 45.53 12.90 17.05
C ALA A 29 44.27 12.80 16.18
N GLY A 30 44.03 13.84 15.40
CA GLY A 30 42.83 14.02 14.60
C GLY A 30 42.60 12.92 13.57
N TYR A 31 41.34 12.49 13.47
CA TYR A 31 40.81 11.91 12.26
C TYR A 31 40.40 13.05 11.33
N GLY A 32 41.23 13.27 10.32
CA GLY A 32 40.85 14.01 9.13
C GLY A 32 39.68 13.31 8.46
N SER A 33 38.72 14.11 8.04
CA SER A 33 37.65 13.74 7.14
C SER A 33 38.21 13.19 5.83
N SER A 34 38.11 11.89 5.64
CA SER A 34 38.04 11.24 4.34
C SER A 34 36.70 10.52 4.23
N GLY A 35 35.96 10.81 3.17
CA GLY A 35 34.72 10.12 2.84
C GLY A 35 34.99 8.62 2.69
N GLY A 36 34.31 7.82 3.51
CA GLY A 36 34.31 6.37 3.43
C GLY A 36 32.92 5.88 3.79
N SER A 37 32.16 5.46 2.79
CA SER A 37 30.98 4.62 2.96
C SER A 37 31.42 3.27 3.52
N GLY A 38 31.41 3.14 4.85
CA GLY A 38 31.71 1.89 5.54
C GLY A 38 30.68 0.83 5.22
N ARG A 39 31.05 -0.09 4.33
CA ARG A 39 30.30 -1.28 3.92
C ARG A 39 30.23 -2.28 5.08
N ALA A 40 29.02 -2.69 5.45
CA ALA A 40 28.80 -3.82 6.37
C ALA A 40 29.27 -5.19 5.79
N GLY A 41 29.77 -5.24 4.55
CA GLY A 41 30.24 -6.46 3.87
C GLY A 41 31.74 -6.78 3.98
N GLU A 42 32.56 -5.94 4.65
CA GLU A 42 34.02 -6.13 4.65
C GLU A 42 34.53 -7.35 5.45
N LEU A 43 33.70 -7.97 6.31
CA LEU A 43 34.18 -9.08 7.15
C LEU A 43 34.21 -10.45 6.45
N THR A 44 33.53 -10.62 5.31
CA THR A 44 33.53 -11.90 4.56
C THR A 44 33.51 -11.78 3.03
N GLY A 45 33.28 -10.57 2.48
CA GLY A 45 33.21 -10.34 1.03
C GLY A 45 32.01 -11.00 0.32
N ARG A 46 31.03 -11.53 1.06
CA ARG A 46 29.80 -12.11 0.48
C ARG A 46 28.69 -11.06 0.31
N PRO A 47 27.81 -11.21 -0.70
CA PRO A 47 26.62 -10.39 -0.81
C PRO A 47 25.71 -10.51 0.43
N LEU A 48 25.12 -9.40 0.86
CA LEU A 48 24.15 -9.34 1.96
C LEU A 48 22.72 -9.14 1.44
N THR A 49 21.74 -9.67 2.18
CA THR A 49 20.32 -9.74 1.79
C THR A 49 19.40 -9.08 2.81
N LEU A 50 19.71 -7.84 3.18
CA LEU A 50 19.08 -7.13 4.31
C LEU A 50 17.55 -7.00 4.20
N GLN A 51 17.02 -6.82 2.98
CA GLN A 51 15.60 -6.58 2.71
C GLN A 51 14.75 -7.86 2.63
N GLY A 52 15.34 -9.04 2.79
CA GLY A 52 14.62 -10.31 2.76
C GLY A 52 14.07 -10.70 1.38
N VAL A 53 13.16 -11.69 1.40
CA VAL A 53 12.46 -12.21 0.22
C VAL A 53 10.99 -11.79 0.27
N GLN A 54 10.41 -11.51 -0.89
CA GLN A 54 8.99 -11.21 -1.03
C GLN A 54 8.38 -12.05 -2.16
N PHE A 55 7.11 -12.39 -2.03
CA PHE A 55 6.33 -13.05 -3.08
C PHE A 55 5.14 -12.21 -3.48
N GLY A 56 4.67 -12.39 -4.71
CA GLY A 56 3.44 -11.74 -5.12
C GLY A 56 2.94 -12.20 -6.46
N ASP A 57 1.85 -11.57 -6.88
CA ASP A 57 1.23 -11.81 -8.17
C ASP A 57 0.85 -13.28 -8.42
N MET A 58 0.49 -14.02 -7.36
CA MET A 58 0.30 -15.46 -7.41
C MET A 58 -0.75 -15.90 -8.45
N LEU A 59 -0.40 -16.89 -9.27
CA LEU A 59 -1.30 -17.56 -10.20
C LEU A 59 -1.25 -19.07 -9.97
N ALA A 60 -2.03 -19.83 -10.75
CA ALA A 60 -2.12 -21.28 -10.59
C ALA A 60 -0.80 -22.01 -10.91
N ASP A 61 -0.03 -21.49 -11.86
CA ASP A 61 1.18 -22.15 -12.36
C ASP A 61 2.47 -21.37 -12.09
N ARG A 62 2.39 -20.22 -11.40
CA ARG A 62 3.52 -19.30 -11.26
C ARG A 62 3.40 -18.31 -10.13
N ALA A 63 4.54 -17.78 -9.71
CA ALA A 63 4.70 -16.80 -8.65
C ALA A 63 5.86 -15.85 -8.94
N VAL A 64 5.73 -14.59 -8.53
CA VAL A 64 6.87 -13.68 -8.49
C VAL A 64 7.68 -13.96 -7.23
N VAL A 65 8.99 -14.14 -7.40
CA VAL A 65 9.98 -14.17 -6.32
C VAL A 65 10.83 -12.91 -6.44
N TRP A 66 10.83 -12.08 -5.41
CA TRP A 66 11.61 -10.84 -5.34
C TRP A 66 12.59 -10.87 -4.17
N SER A 67 13.78 -10.31 -4.37
CA SER A 67 14.75 -10.08 -3.31
C SER A 67 15.71 -8.96 -3.70
N ARG A 68 16.47 -8.44 -2.75
CA ARG A 68 17.53 -7.47 -2.99
C ARG A 68 18.87 -7.92 -2.40
N SER A 69 19.95 -7.63 -3.13
CA SER A 69 21.35 -7.75 -2.69
C SER A 69 21.88 -6.37 -2.26
N ASP A 70 22.93 -6.30 -1.45
CA ASP A 70 23.62 -5.04 -1.11
C ASP A 70 24.64 -4.59 -2.17
N GLY A 71 24.90 -5.43 -3.18
CA GLY A 71 25.78 -5.15 -4.30
C GLY A 71 25.51 -6.04 -5.53
N PRO A 72 26.33 -5.90 -6.60
CA PRO A 72 26.19 -6.68 -7.81
C PRO A 72 26.25 -8.19 -7.54
N ALA A 73 25.19 -8.92 -7.88
CA ALA A 73 25.14 -10.36 -7.66
C ALA A 73 24.13 -11.05 -8.60
N ARG A 74 24.29 -12.36 -8.81
CA ARG A 74 23.33 -13.18 -9.53
C ARG A 74 22.35 -13.78 -8.53
N MET A 75 21.05 -13.51 -8.70
CA MET A 75 20.01 -14.20 -7.94
C MET A 75 19.99 -15.69 -8.35
N VAL A 76 19.93 -16.57 -7.36
CA VAL A 76 19.74 -18.01 -7.52
C VAL A 76 18.53 -18.40 -6.68
N VAL A 77 17.56 -19.05 -7.31
CA VAL A 77 16.32 -19.49 -6.65
C VAL A 77 16.30 -21.00 -6.67
N GLU A 78 16.24 -21.59 -5.49
CA GLU A 78 15.91 -22.98 -5.32
C GLU A 78 14.47 -23.11 -4.84
N TYR A 79 13.75 -24.09 -5.37
CA TYR A 79 12.37 -24.34 -4.95
C TYR A 79 12.07 -25.83 -4.96
N GLY A 80 11.26 -26.27 -4.00
CA GLY A 80 10.83 -27.65 -3.86
C GLY A 80 9.46 -27.75 -3.20
N PHE A 81 8.95 -28.96 -3.05
CA PHE A 81 7.64 -29.23 -2.44
C PHE A 81 7.77 -29.91 -1.07
N LYS A 82 9.00 -30.02 -0.57
CA LYS A 82 9.35 -30.46 0.78
C LYS A 82 10.14 -29.38 1.53
N PRO A 83 9.92 -29.21 2.83
CA PRO A 83 10.59 -28.18 3.63
C PRO A 83 12.10 -28.41 3.79
N ASP A 84 12.58 -29.63 3.56
CA ASP A 84 14.00 -29.99 3.62
C ASP A 84 14.75 -29.78 2.30
N PHE A 85 14.05 -29.34 1.24
CA PHE A 85 14.59 -29.13 -0.10
C PHE A 85 15.19 -30.41 -0.75
N SER A 86 14.83 -31.60 -0.26
CA SER A 86 15.33 -32.87 -0.82
C SER A 86 14.85 -33.15 -2.25
N ASP A 87 13.81 -32.45 -2.71
CA ASP A 87 13.25 -32.49 -4.06
C ASP A 87 13.47 -31.20 -4.86
N ALA A 88 14.34 -30.30 -4.37
CA ALA A 88 14.44 -28.95 -4.92
C ALA A 88 15.13 -28.90 -6.28
N GLY A 89 14.57 -28.08 -7.17
CA GLY A 89 15.23 -27.62 -8.39
C GLY A 89 15.90 -26.27 -8.19
N THR A 90 16.96 -25.99 -8.94
CA THR A 90 17.66 -24.69 -8.93
C THR A 90 17.46 -23.96 -10.24
N LEU A 91 17.10 -22.69 -10.17
CA LEU A 91 16.96 -21.78 -11.30
C LEU A 91 17.83 -20.54 -11.13
N PRO A 92 18.55 -20.13 -12.18
CA PRO A 92 19.28 -18.88 -12.15
C PRO A 92 18.29 -17.71 -12.38
N GLY A 93 18.02 -16.90 -11.35
CA GLY A 93 17.22 -15.66 -11.42
C GLY A 93 18.00 -14.48 -12.03
N PRO A 94 17.48 -13.27 -12.24
CA PRO A 94 18.24 -12.19 -12.92
C PRO A 94 19.45 -11.67 -12.12
N LEU A 95 20.24 -10.79 -12.75
CA LEU A 95 21.30 -10.04 -12.07
C LEU A 95 20.69 -8.90 -11.24
N ALA A 96 21.09 -8.80 -9.98
CA ALA A 96 20.92 -7.60 -9.16
C ALA A 96 22.04 -6.61 -9.52
N LEU A 97 21.69 -5.47 -10.13
CA LEU A 97 22.65 -4.48 -10.62
C LEU A 97 22.32 -3.07 -10.08
N PRO A 98 23.27 -2.12 -10.12
CA PRO A 98 23.04 -0.76 -9.63
C PRO A 98 21.83 -0.06 -10.29
N GLY A 99 21.54 -0.40 -11.56
CA GLY A 99 20.43 0.17 -12.31
C GLY A 99 19.04 -0.09 -11.70
N THR A 100 18.87 -1.18 -10.95
CA THR A 100 17.62 -1.57 -10.27
C THR A 100 17.72 -1.45 -8.75
N ASP A 101 18.72 -0.72 -8.24
CA ASP A 101 19.09 -0.72 -6.81
C ASP A 101 19.29 -2.13 -6.26
N TYR A 102 19.92 -2.98 -7.08
CA TYR A 102 20.24 -4.36 -6.73
C TYR A 102 19.03 -5.23 -6.38
N THR A 103 17.82 -4.79 -6.77
CA THR A 103 16.62 -5.62 -6.72
C THR A 103 16.67 -6.62 -7.88
N ALA A 104 16.18 -7.83 -7.61
CA ALA A 104 16.07 -8.92 -8.55
C ALA A 104 14.69 -9.57 -8.43
N ARG A 105 14.09 -9.90 -9.57
CA ARG A 105 12.74 -10.48 -9.65
C ARG A 105 12.68 -11.62 -10.65
N LEU A 106 12.23 -12.79 -10.22
CA LEU A 106 12.02 -13.97 -11.06
C LEU A 106 10.54 -14.33 -11.11
N ASP A 107 9.97 -14.46 -12.31
CA ASP A 107 8.65 -15.09 -12.51
C ASP A 107 8.85 -16.62 -12.57
N LEU A 108 8.74 -17.26 -11.40
CA LEU A 108 8.88 -18.70 -11.25
C LEU A 108 7.63 -19.37 -11.84
N SER A 109 7.79 -20.18 -12.89
CA SER A 109 6.68 -20.78 -13.65
C SER A 109 6.76 -22.31 -13.73
N GLY A 110 5.68 -22.94 -14.20
CA GLY A 110 5.58 -24.40 -14.27
C GLY A 110 5.27 -25.07 -12.92
N LEU A 111 4.74 -24.30 -11.97
CA LEU A 111 4.37 -24.80 -10.66
C LEU A 111 3.03 -25.56 -10.72
N PRO A 112 2.83 -26.60 -9.91
CA PRO A 112 1.52 -27.23 -9.75
C PRO A 112 0.54 -26.29 -9.03
N SER A 113 -0.73 -26.32 -9.42
CA SER A 113 -1.79 -25.53 -8.80
C SER A 113 -2.09 -25.96 -7.36
N GLY A 114 -2.49 -24.99 -6.51
CA GLY A 114 -2.93 -25.20 -5.14
C GLY A 114 -1.86 -25.77 -4.19
N ARG A 115 -0.60 -25.83 -4.63
CA ARG A 115 0.49 -26.55 -3.95
C ARG A 115 1.32 -25.58 -3.11
N GLU A 116 1.70 -26.04 -1.92
CA GLU A 116 2.72 -25.35 -1.11
C GLU A 116 4.11 -25.54 -1.73
N VAL A 117 4.82 -24.44 -1.90
CA VAL A 117 6.16 -24.35 -2.50
C VAL A 117 7.08 -23.73 -1.47
N TYR A 118 8.19 -24.41 -1.18
CA TYR A 118 9.27 -23.89 -0.34
C TYR A 118 10.33 -23.29 -1.25
N VAL A 119 10.79 -22.08 -0.93
CA VAL A 119 11.75 -21.32 -1.74
C VAL A 119 12.94 -20.93 -0.90
N ARG A 120 14.13 -21.06 -1.50
CA ARG A 120 15.39 -20.56 -0.97
C ARG A 120 16.03 -19.64 -2.00
N VAL A 121 16.28 -18.39 -1.62
CA VAL A 121 16.92 -17.38 -2.47
C VAL A 121 18.34 -17.14 -1.97
N LEU A 122 19.30 -17.18 -2.89
CA LEU A 122 20.69 -16.81 -2.65
C LEU A 122 21.15 -15.77 -3.68
N PHE A 123 22.15 -14.99 -3.31
CA PHE A 123 22.89 -14.14 -4.24
C PHE A 123 24.31 -14.65 -4.38
N ARG A 124 24.68 -15.04 -5.60
CA ARG A 124 26.03 -15.45 -5.96
C ARG A 124 26.84 -14.25 -6.40
N ASP A 125 28.03 -14.09 -5.84
CA ASP A 125 28.96 -13.05 -6.26
C ASP A 125 29.33 -13.18 -7.75
N LEU A 126 29.50 -12.05 -8.44
CA LEU A 126 29.78 -12.03 -9.88
C LEU A 126 31.24 -12.31 -10.22
N ASP A 127 32.17 -11.95 -9.34
CA ASP A 127 33.61 -12.11 -9.54
C ASP A 127 34.10 -13.47 -9.03
N ASN A 128 33.47 -13.99 -7.98
CA ASN A 128 33.78 -15.28 -7.37
C ASN A 128 32.52 -16.16 -7.22
N PRO A 129 32.22 -17.05 -8.19
CA PRO A 129 31.00 -17.85 -8.20
C PRO A 129 30.92 -18.91 -7.08
N LYS A 130 31.94 -19.03 -6.22
CA LYS A 130 31.91 -19.88 -5.02
C LYS A 130 31.35 -19.16 -3.80
N ILE A 131 31.21 -17.84 -3.85
CA ILE A 131 30.70 -17.03 -2.74
C ILE A 131 29.21 -16.78 -2.95
N PHE A 132 28.43 -17.09 -1.91
CA PHE A 132 26.99 -16.84 -1.85
C PHE A 132 26.66 -16.03 -0.60
N SER A 133 25.58 -15.27 -0.66
CA SER A 133 24.90 -14.74 0.51
C SER A 133 24.43 -15.86 1.45
N GLU A 134 24.04 -15.48 2.67
CA GLU A 134 23.18 -16.35 3.47
C GLU A 134 21.87 -16.64 2.70
N PRO A 135 21.31 -17.86 2.83
CA PRO A 135 20.06 -18.21 2.20
C PRO A 135 18.89 -17.49 2.87
N LEU A 136 18.06 -16.85 2.05
CA LEU A 136 16.74 -16.38 2.46
C LEU A 136 15.72 -17.49 2.21
N TYR A 137 14.87 -17.75 3.18
CA TYR A 137 13.82 -18.76 3.08
C TYR A 137 12.45 -18.10 3.00
N GLY A 138 11.57 -18.73 2.23
CA GLY A 138 10.17 -18.39 2.19
C GLY A 138 9.33 -19.55 1.71
N ARG A 139 8.02 -19.38 1.79
CA ARG A 139 7.05 -20.34 1.26
C ARG A 139 5.81 -19.62 0.79
N PHE A 140 5.10 -20.25 -0.12
CA PHE A 140 3.79 -19.77 -0.55
C PHE A 140 2.96 -20.95 -1.06
N ARG A 141 1.68 -20.69 -1.33
CA ARG A 141 0.81 -21.62 -2.05
C ARG A 141 0.38 -21.01 -3.38
N THR A 142 0.51 -21.76 -4.47
CA THR A 142 -0.01 -21.34 -5.78
C THR A 142 -1.53 -21.21 -5.74
N ALA A 143 -2.08 -20.36 -6.60
CA ALA A 143 -3.53 -20.20 -6.67
C ALA A 143 -4.18 -21.55 -7.03
N PRO A 144 -5.30 -21.92 -6.40
CA PRO A 144 -6.01 -23.15 -6.74
C PRO A 144 -6.70 -23.01 -8.10
N GLU A 145 -6.83 -24.11 -8.83
CA GLU A 145 -7.79 -24.28 -9.93
C GLU A 145 -9.07 -24.96 -9.46
N ASP A 146 -8.99 -25.68 -8.34
CA ASP A 146 -10.10 -26.37 -7.71
C ASP A 146 -10.90 -25.45 -6.76
N ARG A 147 -12.03 -25.97 -6.30
CA ARG A 147 -12.98 -25.23 -5.46
C ARG A 147 -12.71 -25.48 -3.97
N ARG A 148 -11.53 -25.08 -3.50
CA ARG A 148 -11.15 -25.13 -2.07
C ARG A 148 -11.46 -23.83 -1.33
N ASP A 149 -11.38 -23.86 0.00
CA ASP A 149 -11.46 -22.65 0.81
C ASP A 149 -10.35 -21.66 0.44
N VAL A 150 -10.69 -20.37 0.40
CA VAL A 150 -9.75 -19.27 0.15
C VAL A 150 -9.80 -18.30 1.32
N ARG A 151 -8.63 -17.99 1.90
CA ARG A 151 -8.46 -16.95 2.92
C ARG A 151 -7.52 -15.89 2.39
N PHE A 152 -7.91 -14.62 2.47
CA PHE A 152 -6.99 -13.53 2.15
C PHE A 152 -7.22 -12.33 3.05
N LEU A 153 -6.23 -11.44 3.10
CA LEU A 153 -6.26 -10.23 3.90
C LEU A 153 -6.24 -8.99 2.99
N TRP A 154 -6.65 -7.83 3.50
CA TRP A 154 -6.42 -6.54 2.83
C TRP A 154 -6.22 -5.39 3.83
N SER A 155 -5.44 -4.39 3.46
CA SER A 155 -5.24 -3.12 4.19
C SER A 155 -4.38 -2.15 3.36
N GLY A 156 -4.21 -0.91 3.82
CA GLY A 156 -3.20 0.04 3.33
C GLY A 156 -2.42 0.72 4.46
N ASP A 157 -1.68 1.76 4.12
CA ASP A 157 -1.17 2.76 5.07
C ASP A 157 -0.08 2.20 6.01
N THR A 158 1.05 1.79 5.42
CA THR A 158 2.09 1.04 6.15
C THR A 158 2.77 1.88 7.24
N CYS A 159 3.45 2.99 6.93
CA CYS A 159 4.39 3.59 7.89
C CYS A 159 4.60 5.08 7.61
N GLY A 160 3.84 5.94 8.30
CA GLY A 160 3.63 7.35 7.93
C GLY A 160 3.33 8.29 9.09
N GLN A 161 3.22 9.59 8.77
CA GLN A 161 2.88 10.68 9.72
C GLN A 161 3.74 10.75 10.99
N GLY A 162 5.00 10.34 10.87
CA GLY A 162 5.99 10.31 11.96
C GLY A 162 6.03 9.00 12.76
N TRP A 163 5.08 8.09 12.54
CA TRP A 163 5.04 6.77 13.18
C TRP A 163 5.76 5.74 12.30
N GLY A 164 7.05 5.60 12.58
CA GLY A 164 7.98 4.67 11.94
C GLY A 164 7.99 3.28 12.54
N ILE A 165 9.04 2.53 12.28
CA ILE A 165 9.33 1.25 12.96
C ILE A 165 9.77 1.55 14.39
N ASN A 166 9.08 1.00 15.39
CA ASN A 166 9.45 1.15 16.80
C ASN A 166 9.99 -0.16 17.40
N PRO A 167 11.34 -0.31 17.52
CA PRO A 167 11.94 -1.53 18.06
C PRO A 167 11.55 -1.84 19.51
N ASP A 168 11.25 -0.82 20.33
CA ASP A 168 10.96 -0.99 21.77
C ASP A 168 9.67 -1.78 22.01
N ILE A 169 8.75 -1.74 21.05
CA ILE A 169 7.50 -2.51 21.09
C ILE A 169 7.52 -3.75 20.18
N GLY A 170 8.67 -4.04 19.55
CA GLY A 170 8.85 -5.16 18.65
C GLY A 170 8.56 -4.87 17.18
N GLY A 171 8.60 -3.60 16.76
CA GLY A 171 8.41 -3.16 15.38
C GLY A 171 6.93 -3.03 14.96
N MET A 172 6.65 -3.23 13.68
CA MET A 172 5.31 -3.18 13.08
C MET A 172 4.54 -4.49 13.34
N ARG A 173 4.12 -4.70 14.60
CA ARG A 173 3.49 -5.93 15.11
C ARG A 173 2.29 -6.44 14.29
N ILE A 174 1.54 -5.55 13.64
CA ILE A 174 0.37 -5.91 12.84
C ILE A 174 0.70 -6.93 11.74
N PHE A 175 1.89 -6.87 11.15
CA PHE A 175 2.31 -7.84 10.13
C PHE A 175 2.46 -9.25 10.70
N GLU A 176 2.85 -9.39 11.97
CA GLU A 176 2.88 -10.69 12.66
C GLU A 176 1.46 -11.18 12.99
N ALA A 177 0.55 -10.29 13.39
CA ALA A 177 -0.86 -10.62 13.60
C ALA A 177 -1.51 -11.13 12.30
N MET A 178 -1.27 -10.45 11.18
CA MET A 178 -1.70 -10.87 9.85
C MET A 178 -1.05 -12.20 9.42
N ARG A 179 0.27 -12.37 9.58
CA ARG A 179 0.98 -13.60 9.20
C ARG A 179 0.39 -14.83 9.89
N ARG A 180 0.02 -14.70 11.18
CA ARG A 180 -0.54 -15.79 11.99
C ARG A 180 -1.92 -16.26 11.55
N THR A 181 -2.65 -15.48 10.74
CA THR A 181 -3.93 -15.95 10.17
C THR A 181 -3.72 -16.96 9.03
N ALA A 182 -2.47 -17.14 8.58
CA ALA A 182 -2.04 -18.00 7.48
C ALA A 182 -2.88 -17.79 6.20
N PRO A 183 -2.94 -16.55 5.66
CA PRO A 183 -3.72 -16.28 4.46
C PRO A 183 -3.03 -16.83 3.21
N ASP A 184 -3.80 -17.07 2.16
CA ASP A 184 -3.33 -17.43 0.84
C ASP A 184 -2.61 -16.27 0.13
N PHE A 185 -3.03 -15.03 0.42
CA PHE A 185 -2.41 -13.79 -0.05
C PHE A 185 -2.91 -12.57 0.74
N PHE A 186 -2.27 -11.43 0.51
CA PHE A 186 -2.64 -10.12 1.04
C PHE A 186 -2.81 -9.11 -0.10
N ILE A 187 -3.81 -8.26 -0.02
CA ILE A 187 -4.00 -7.11 -0.91
C ILE A 187 -3.50 -5.87 -0.18
N HIS A 188 -2.40 -5.28 -0.66
CA HIS A 188 -1.92 -4.00 -0.17
C HIS A 188 -2.52 -2.89 -1.03
N CYS A 189 -3.51 -2.16 -0.52
CA CYS A 189 -4.29 -1.19 -1.30
C CYS A 189 -3.49 0.06 -1.69
N GLY A 190 -2.40 0.37 -1.01
CA GLY A 190 -1.49 1.45 -1.35
C GLY A 190 -0.89 2.06 -0.09
N ASP A 191 -0.12 3.14 -0.20
CA ASP A 191 0.67 3.69 0.92
C ASP A 191 1.63 2.66 1.53
N SER A 192 2.28 1.89 0.66
CA SER A 192 3.33 0.93 1.01
C SER A 192 4.59 1.64 1.52
N ILE A 193 4.73 2.93 1.21
CA ILE A 193 5.69 3.86 1.80
C ILE A 193 5.01 5.22 2.02
N TYR A 194 5.63 6.07 2.85
CA TYR A 194 5.34 7.49 2.90
C TYR A 194 6.54 8.30 2.45
N ALA A 195 6.55 8.70 1.18
CA ALA A 195 7.65 9.45 0.57
C ALA A 195 7.78 10.89 1.10
N ASP A 196 6.69 11.45 1.58
CA ASP A 196 6.51 12.86 1.91
C ASP A 196 6.31 13.13 3.41
N SER A 197 6.35 12.08 4.22
CA SER A 197 6.28 12.17 5.68
C SER A 197 7.66 11.92 6.29
N PRO A 198 8.36 12.96 6.79
CA PRO A 198 9.55 12.77 7.61
C PRO A 198 9.25 11.95 8.86
N ILE A 199 10.17 11.08 9.26
CA ILE A 199 10.08 10.27 10.48
C ILE A 199 11.15 10.79 11.45
N PRO A 200 10.76 11.45 12.57
CA PRO A 200 11.72 11.88 13.59
C PRO A 200 12.23 10.67 14.38
N GLU A 201 13.44 10.76 14.97
CA GLU A 201 14.00 9.68 15.80
C GLU A 201 13.10 9.33 17.00
N SER A 202 12.43 10.32 17.57
CA SER A 202 11.41 10.09 18.59
C SER A 202 10.34 11.17 18.59
N GLN A 203 9.16 10.83 19.13
CA GLN A 203 8.10 11.81 19.40
C GLN A 203 7.22 11.39 20.58
N ILE A 204 6.66 12.39 21.26
CA ILE A 204 5.74 12.18 22.38
C ILE A 204 4.35 11.84 21.82
N VAL A 205 3.73 10.80 22.35
CA VAL A 205 2.31 10.47 22.13
C VAL A 205 1.47 11.39 23.00
N PRO A 206 0.76 12.39 22.43
CA PRO A 206 0.12 13.43 23.23
C PRO A 206 -0.92 12.91 24.21
N GLN A 207 -1.58 11.81 23.89
CA GLN A 207 -2.69 11.24 24.68
C GLN A 207 -2.21 10.51 25.94
N THR A 208 -0.98 9.98 25.95
CA THR A 208 -0.46 9.14 27.05
C THR A 208 0.80 9.69 27.69
N GLY A 209 1.51 10.61 27.01
CA GLY A 209 2.84 11.06 27.41
C GLY A 209 3.94 10.02 27.15
N ALA A 210 3.61 8.86 26.58
CA ALA A 210 4.60 7.87 26.17
C ALA A 210 5.49 8.43 25.04
N VAL A 211 6.71 7.90 24.93
CA VAL A 211 7.61 8.23 23.82
C VAL A 211 7.56 7.11 22.81
N TRP A 212 7.42 7.46 21.54
CA TRP A 212 7.59 6.57 20.41
C TRP A 212 9.00 6.75 19.85
N ASN A 213 9.81 5.69 19.86
CA ASN A 213 11.18 5.71 19.37
C ASN A 213 11.24 5.03 18.00
N ASN A 214 11.54 5.80 16.97
CA ASN A 214 11.67 5.30 15.62
C ASN A 214 13.09 4.80 15.38
N LEU A 215 13.21 3.62 14.77
CA LEU A 215 14.36 3.35 13.92
C LEU A 215 14.32 4.36 12.77
N VAL A 216 15.46 4.96 12.42
CA VAL A 216 15.57 5.95 11.34
C VAL A 216 16.78 5.68 10.45
N ILE A 217 16.65 6.06 9.18
CA ILE A 217 17.74 6.12 8.20
C ILE A 217 17.74 7.53 7.55
N PRO A 218 18.83 7.98 6.92
CA PRO A 218 18.88 9.31 6.30
C PRO A 218 17.72 9.61 5.35
N GLU A 219 17.28 8.61 4.57
CA GLU A 219 16.24 8.77 3.56
C GLU A 219 14.83 8.96 4.13
N VAL A 220 14.61 8.75 5.43
CA VAL A 220 13.33 9.07 6.10
C VAL A 220 13.30 10.42 6.82
N ALA A 221 14.44 11.13 6.89
CA ALA A 221 14.57 12.36 7.67
C ALA A 221 13.89 13.59 7.03
N LYS A 222 13.60 13.54 5.72
CA LYS A 222 12.90 14.59 4.96
C LYS A 222 12.06 14.00 3.84
N VAL A 223 11.25 14.82 3.16
CA VAL A 223 10.53 14.40 1.95
C VAL A 223 11.50 13.84 0.89
N ALA A 224 11.09 12.79 0.19
CA ALA A 224 11.83 12.17 -0.89
C ALA A 224 11.68 13.00 -2.16
N GLU A 225 12.80 13.28 -2.81
CA GLU A 225 12.87 14.09 -4.02
C GLU A 225 13.70 13.40 -5.10
N THR A 226 14.75 12.70 -4.69
CA THR A 226 15.65 11.93 -5.54
C THR A 226 15.25 10.46 -5.60
N LEU A 227 15.66 9.76 -6.66
CA LEU A 227 15.39 8.33 -6.80
C LEU A 227 15.92 7.51 -5.63
N ASP A 228 17.11 7.84 -5.10
CA ASP A 228 17.69 7.11 -3.97
C ASP A 228 16.93 7.37 -2.66
N GLU A 229 16.36 8.56 -2.47
CA GLU A 229 15.46 8.82 -1.32
C GLU A 229 14.17 8.00 -1.44
N PHE A 230 13.54 7.94 -2.63
CA PHE A 230 12.37 7.07 -2.85
C PHE A 230 12.70 5.60 -2.59
N ARG A 231 13.82 5.09 -3.11
CA ARG A 231 14.32 3.72 -2.82
C ARG A 231 14.57 3.53 -1.33
N GLY A 232 15.12 4.54 -0.67
CA GLY A 232 15.33 4.60 0.77
C GLY A 232 14.07 4.31 1.57
N ARG A 233 12.93 4.88 1.16
CA ARG A 233 11.63 4.66 1.81
C ARG A 233 11.17 3.20 1.77
N TYR A 234 11.37 2.51 0.64
CA TYR A 234 11.08 1.08 0.55
C TYR A 234 12.06 0.23 1.36
N LYS A 235 13.37 0.52 1.28
CA LYS A 235 14.40 -0.16 2.09
C LYS A 235 14.10 -0.05 3.58
N TYR A 236 13.66 1.12 4.03
CA TYR A 236 13.34 1.41 5.43
C TYR A 236 12.27 0.47 5.97
N ASN A 237 11.13 0.34 5.30
CA ASN A 237 10.05 -0.54 5.76
C ASN A 237 10.52 -2.00 5.83
N LEU A 238 11.36 -2.42 4.89
CA LEU A 238 11.97 -3.76 4.86
C LEU A 238 13.10 -3.96 5.89
N LEU A 239 13.37 -3.00 6.79
CA LEU A 239 14.19 -3.23 7.99
C LEU A 239 13.37 -3.87 9.13
N ASP A 240 12.03 -3.81 9.07
CA ASP A 240 11.17 -4.38 10.10
C ASP A 240 11.12 -5.92 10.02
N ASP A 241 11.33 -6.56 11.17
CA ASP A 241 11.35 -8.01 11.27
C ASP A 241 9.98 -8.66 11.04
N ASN A 242 8.88 -8.01 11.46
CA ASN A 242 7.53 -8.55 11.25
C ASN A 242 7.17 -8.50 9.77
N LEU A 243 7.44 -7.38 9.10
CA LEU A 243 7.18 -7.23 7.66
C LEU A 243 8.02 -8.22 6.84
N ARG A 244 9.31 -8.40 7.15
CA ARG A 244 10.14 -9.39 6.45
C ARG A 244 9.63 -10.83 6.65
N ARG A 245 9.22 -11.22 7.87
CA ARG A 245 8.61 -12.53 8.10
C ARG A 245 7.28 -12.71 7.37
N PHE A 246 6.45 -11.67 7.37
CA PHE A 246 5.18 -11.67 6.66
C PHE A 246 5.40 -11.87 5.15
N ASN A 247 6.28 -11.09 4.53
CA ASN A 247 6.57 -11.17 3.10
C ASN A 247 7.21 -12.50 2.67
N ALA A 248 7.90 -13.19 3.59
CA ALA A 248 8.46 -14.51 3.35
C ALA A 248 7.40 -15.64 3.34
N GLU A 249 6.16 -15.38 3.75
CA GLU A 249 5.11 -16.41 3.85
C GLU A 249 3.79 -16.02 3.17
N VAL A 250 3.53 -14.72 2.98
CA VAL A 250 2.28 -14.20 2.46
C VAL A 250 2.54 -13.46 1.15
N PRO A 251 2.09 -14.01 0.01
CA PRO A 251 2.17 -13.31 -1.27
C PRO A 251 1.33 -12.03 -1.28
N THR A 252 1.88 -10.95 -1.85
CA THR A 252 1.19 -9.66 -1.91
C THR A 252 0.66 -9.36 -3.32
N VAL A 253 -0.62 -9.02 -3.40
CA VAL A 253 -1.23 -8.29 -4.51
C VAL A 253 -1.00 -6.80 -4.23
N TRP A 254 0.05 -6.27 -4.84
CA TRP A 254 0.47 -4.89 -4.62
C TRP A 254 -0.31 -3.91 -5.51
N LEU A 255 -0.89 -2.88 -4.88
CA LEU A 255 -1.38 -1.64 -5.49
C LEU A 255 -0.53 -0.48 -4.94
N TRP A 256 -0.76 0.72 -5.48
CA TRP A 256 -0.22 1.96 -4.94
C TRP A 256 -1.32 2.96 -4.66
N ASP A 257 -0.95 3.99 -3.93
CA ASP A 257 -1.74 5.18 -3.72
C ASP A 257 -0.86 6.43 -3.92
N ASP A 258 -1.21 7.55 -3.31
CA ASP A 258 -0.53 8.83 -3.45
C ASP A 258 0.81 8.88 -2.70
N HIS A 259 0.93 8.29 -1.51
CA HIS A 259 2.15 8.44 -0.70
C HIS A 259 3.37 7.69 -1.23
N GLU A 260 3.20 6.82 -2.24
CA GLU A 260 4.30 6.37 -3.10
C GLU A 260 5.04 7.52 -3.78
N ILE A 261 4.36 8.65 -4.01
CA ILE A 261 4.90 9.88 -4.62
C ILE A 261 4.89 11.04 -3.61
N THR A 262 3.70 11.49 -3.20
CA THR A 262 3.45 12.58 -2.24
C THR A 262 1.95 12.67 -1.97
N ASN A 263 1.55 13.08 -0.75
CA ASN A 263 0.16 13.22 -0.33
C ASN A 263 -0.69 13.94 -1.38
N ASN A 264 -1.85 13.36 -1.68
CA ASN A 264 -2.83 13.77 -2.65
C ASN A 264 -2.29 13.98 -4.07
N TRP A 265 -1.33 13.16 -4.51
CA TRP A 265 -0.75 13.30 -5.84
C TRP A 265 -1.80 13.20 -6.95
N SER A 266 -1.79 14.21 -7.83
CA SER A 266 -2.47 14.21 -9.11
C SER A 266 -1.69 15.08 -10.11
N PRO A 267 -2.04 15.10 -11.41
CA PRO A 267 -1.39 15.98 -12.39
C PRO A 267 -1.45 17.47 -12.06
N SER A 268 -2.38 17.93 -11.21
CA SER A 268 -2.50 19.34 -10.80
C SER A 268 -1.79 19.67 -9.49
N LYS A 269 -1.08 18.72 -8.85
CA LYS A 269 -0.42 18.95 -7.56
C LYS A 269 0.60 20.09 -7.68
N ASP A 270 0.42 21.13 -6.87
CA ASP A 270 1.34 22.26 -6.76
C ASP A 270 2.18 22.17 -5.47
N LEU A 271 3.50 22.10 -5.64
CA LEU A 271 4.48 22.06 -4.55
C LEU A 271 5.15 23.42 -4.32
N GLY A 272 4.82 24.45 -5.11
CA GLY A 272 5.50 25.74 -5.15
C GLY A 272 5.56 26.42 -3.78
N ALA A 273 4.48 26.35 -3.01
CA ALA A 273 4.38 26.96 -1.68
C ALA A 273 4.93 26.06 -0.54
N ASP A 274 5.22 24.79 -0.78
CA ASP A 274 5.64 23.86 0.28
C ASP A 274 7.17 23.95 0.52
N PRO A 275 7.63 24.55 1.63
CA PRO A 275 9.07 24.73 1.86
C PRO A 275 9.84 23.42 2.10
N ARG A 276 9.15 22.28 2.30
CA ARG A 276 9.79 20.97 2.49
C ARG A 276 10.47 20.47 1.22
N TYR A 277 9.96 20.87 0.05
CA TYR A 277 10.45 20.44 -1.26
C TYR A 277 11.35 21.49 -1.89
N ALA A 278 12.55 21.08 -2.32
CA ALA A 278 13.39 21.85 -3.24
C ALA A 278 12.99 21.60 -4.72
N GLU A 279 12.71 20.34 -5.08
CA GLU A 279 12.14 19.97 -6.37
C GLU A 279 10.64 20.27 -6.40
N LYS A 280 10.24 21.19 -7.27
CA LYS A 280 8.83 21.62 -7.40
C LYS A 280 8.08 20.91 -8.52
N SER A 281 8.78 20.17 -9.37
CA SER A 281 8.16 19.45 -10.47
C SER A 281 7.55 18.14 -10.00
N ILE A 282 6.22 18.11 -9.91
CA ILE A 282 5.50 16.86 -9.61
C ILE A 282 5.84 15.76 -10.61
N ALA A 283 5.99 16.09 -11.91
CA ALA A 283 6.33 15.12 -12.94
C ALA A 283 7.66 14.37 -12.67
N LYS A 284 8.67 15.06 -12.14
CA LYS A 284 9.95 14.43 -11.77
C LYS A 284 9.81 13.55 -10.52
N LEU A 285 9.00 13.96 -9.54
CA LEU A 285 8.73 13.12 -8.37
C LEU A 285 8.01 11.84 -8.79
N VAL A 286 7.02 11.94 -9.68
CA VAL A 286 6.30 10.79 -10.24
C VAL A 286 7.25 9.85 -10.98
N GLU A 287 8.13 10.37 -11.85
CA GLU A 287 9.11 9.55 -12.58
C GLU A 287 9.98 8.74 -11.61
N ARG A 288 10.51 9.39 -10.57
CA ARG A 288 11.43 8.78 -9.60
C ARG A 288 10.71 7.81 -8.66
N GLY A 289 9.57 8.23 -8.11
CA GLY A 289 8.75 7.43 -7.21
C GLY A 289 8.18 6.19 -7.90
N ARG A 290 7.65 6.33 -9.12
CA ARG A 290 7.17 5.18 -9.92
C ARG A 290 8.27 4.19 -10.22
N ARG A 291 9.48 4.66 -10.56
CA ARG A 291 10.62 3.77 -10.76
C ARG A 291 10.96 3.00 -9.49
N ALA A 292 11.08 3.67 -8.35
CA ALA A 292 11.35 3.01 -7.07
C ALA A 292 10.23 2.02 -6.72
N ALA A 293 8.96 2.40 -6.89
CA ALA A 293 7.81 1.54 -6.63
C ALA A 293 7.89 0.24 -7.45
N PHE A 294 8.17 0.32 -8.75
CA PHE A 294 8.29 -0.86 -9.60
C PHE A 294 9.53 -1.69 -9.35
N GLU A 295 10.63 -1.11 -8.85
CA GLU A 295 11.80 -1.87 -8.40
C GLU A 295 11.47 -2.72 -7.15
N TYR A 296 10.65 -2.20 -6.24
CA TYR A 296 10.36 -2.83 -4.93
C TYR A 296 9.05 -3.62 -4.84
N ALA A 297 8.11 -3.44 -5.77
CA ALA A 297 6.84 -4.16 -5.77
C ALA A 297 7.02 -5.65 -6.14
N PRO A 298 6.50 -6.63 -5.38
CA PRO A 298 6.61 -8.06 -5.72
C PRO A 298 5.62 -8.49 -6.82
N MET A 299 5.50 -7.72 -7.91
CA MET A 299 4.53 -7.94 -8.99
C MET A 299 5.21 -8.21 -10.34
N ARG A 300 4.51 -8.84 -11.29
CA ARG A 300 5.02 -8.95 -12.66
C ARG A 300 4.95 -7.58 -13.30
N LEU A 301 6.07 -7.12 -13.84
CA LEU A 301 6.04 -5.93 -14.68
C LEU A 301 5.45 -6.32 -16.03
N PRO A 302 4.39 -5.66 -16.51
CA PRO A 302 3.93 -5.86 -17.87
C PRO A 302 5.05 -5.48 -18.84
N SER A 303 5.39 -6.40 -19.75
CA SER A 303 6.42 -6.15 -20.77
C SER A 303 5.92 -5.34 -21.96
N ALA A 304 4.65 -4.89 -21.96
CA ALA A 304 3.94 -4.48 -23.17
C ALA A 304 3.25 -3.11 -23.15
N ASP A 305 3.22 -2.38 -22.02
CA ASP A 305 2.72 -1.00 -22.00
C ASP A 305 3.83 -0.04 -21.57
N ALA A 306 4.02 1.05 -22.34
CA ALA A 306 5.11 2.01 -22.14
C ALA A 306 5.05 2.75 -20.79
N ALA A 307 3.92 2.65 -20.07
CA ALA A 307 3.68 3.32 -18.79
C ALA A 307 3.91 2.42 -17.56
N GLY A 308 4.00 1.10 -17.72
CA GLY A 308 4.06 0.15 -16.61
C GLY A 308 2.74 0.11 -15.84
N ARG A 309 1.82 -0.74 -16.29
CA ARG A 309 0.48 -0.92 -15.70
C ARG A 309 0.51 -1.64 -14.36
N ILE A 310 -0.27 -1.14 -13.40
CA ILE A 310 -0.52 -1.76 -12.09
C ILE A 310 -1.81 -2.58 -12.10
N TYR A 311 -2.88 -2.05 -12.69
CA TYR A 311 -4.18 -2.71 -12.67
C TYR A 311 -4.14 -4.07 -13.37
N ARG A 312 -4.70 -5.10 -12.72
CA ARG A 312 -4.65 -6.48 -13.20
C ARG A 312 -5.68 -7.36 -12.49
N LYS A 313 -5.89 -8.55 -13.04
CA LYS A 313 -6.80 -9.56 -12.50
C LYS A 313 -6.01 -10.76 -12.00
N LEU A 314 -6.33 -11.24 -10.81
CA LEU A 314 -5.86 -12.51 -10.27
C LEU A 314 -7.04 -13.42 -10.00
N SER A 315 -6.85 -14.74 -10.17
CA SER A 315 -7.92 -15.72 -10.08
C SER A 315 -7.53 -16.86 -9.13
N TYR A 316 -8.43 -17.16 -8.20
CA TYR A 316 -8.29 -18.21 -7.19
C TYR A 316 -9.45 -19.19 -7.38
N GLY A 317 -9.24 -20.13 -8.28
CA GLY A 317 -10.19 -21.16 -8.68
C GLY A 317 -11.50 -20.57 -9.21
N PRO A 318 -12.60 -21.32 -9.11
CA PRO A 318 -13.93 -20.85 -9.51
C PRO A 318 -14.58 -19.93 -8.45
N LEU A 319 -13.94 -19.67 -7.31
CA LEU A 319 -14.55 -18.94 -6.21
C LEU A 319 -14.30 -17.44 -6.27
N LEU A 320 -13.09 -17.03 -6.65
CA LEU A 320 -12.66 -15.65 -6.45
C LEU A 320 -11.89 -15.15 -7.65
N ASP A 321 -12.34 -14.00 -8.16
CA ASP A 321 -11.54 -13.11 -8.99
C ASP A 321 -11.28 -11.81 -8.23
N VAL A 322 -10.02 -11.38 -8.19
CA VAL A 322 -9.58 -10.10 -7.65
C VAL A 322 -9.21 -9.18 -8.81
N PHE A 323 -9.88 -8.03 -8.89
CA PHE A 323 -9.57 -6.94 -9.80
C PHE A 323 -8.84 -5.85 -9.01
N ALA A 324 -7.51 -5.83 -9.10
CA ALA A 324 -6.68 -4.78 -8.52
C ALA A 324 -6.68 -3.57 -9.45
N LEU A 325 -7.09 -2.42 -8.94
CA LEU A 325 -7.19 -1.16 -9.69
C LEU A 325 -5.94 -0.29 -9.53
N ASP A 326 -5.90 0.80 -10.30
CA ASP A 326 -4.99 1.94 -10.15
C ASP A 326 -5.85 3.21 -10.26
N MET A 327 -6.09 3.91 -9.15
CA MET A 327 -6.88 5.15 -9.17
C MET A 327 -6.01 6.41 -9.14
N ARG A 328 -4.70 6.28 -9.41
CA ARG A 328 -3.75 7.41 -9.44
C ARG A 328 -3.17 7.71 -10.82
N SER A 329 -2.77 6.70 -11.60
CA SER A 329 -2.06 6.92 -12.88
C SER A 329 -2.87 7.69 -13.93
N TYR A 330 -4.20 7.54 -13.93
CA TYR A 330 -5.05 7.89 -15.07
C TYR A 330 -6.07 9.00 -14.76
N ARG A 331 -6.10 9.50 -13.53
CA ARG A 331 -7.06 10.51 -13.06
C ARG A 331 -6.75 11.91 -13.59
N GLY A 332 -7.79 12.74 -13.65
CA GLY A 332 -7.65 14.19 -13.78
C GLY A 332 -7.07 14.82 -12.51
N GLY A 333 -6.57 16.05 -12.62
CA GLY A 333 -6.04 16.80 -11.49
C GLY A 333 -7.11 17.12 -10.43
N ASN A 334 -6.73 17.14 -9.16
CA ASN A 334 -7.56 17.57 -8.03
C ASN A 334 -8.15 18.97 -8.27
N ASN A 335 -9.44 19.11 -7.97
CA ASN A 335 -10.24 20.32 -8.19
C ASN A 335 -11.52 20.24 -7.33
N CYS A 336 -12.46 21.18 -7.48
CA CYS A 336 -13.73 21.21 -6.72
C CYS A 336 -14.64 20.00 -6.93
N ASN A 337 -14.36 19.16 -7.94
CA ASN A 337 -15.04 17.90 -8.25
C ASN A 337 -16.55 18.08 -8.53
N ASP A 338 -16.96 19.26 -9.01
CA ASP A 338 -18.37 19.67 -9.15
C ASP A 338 -18.85 19.77 -10.61
N GLN A 339 -18.06 19.29 -11.57
CA GLN A 339 -18.39 19.37 -13.00
C GLN A 339 -19.71 18.63 -13.29
N ALA A 340 -20.62 19.31 -13.99
CA ALA A 340 -21.94 18.77 -14.34
C ALA A 340 -21.95 17.84 -15.57
N ARG A 341 -20.80 17.67 -16.25
CA ARG A 341 -20.65 16.83 -17.44
C ARG A 341 -19.30 16.11 -17.41
N PRO A 342 -19.21 14.88 -17.96
CA PRO A 342 -17.96 14.16 -18.04
C PRO A 342 -16.96 14.85 -18.98
N GLY A 343 -15.68 14.75 -18.66
CA GLY A 343 -14.57 15.29 -19.44
C GLY A 343 -13.20 14.90 -18.86
N PRO A 344 -12.08 15.42 -19.39
CA PRO A 344 -10.75 15.08 -18.90
C PRO A 344 -10.53 15.34 -17.40
N GLU A 345 -11.15 16.38 -16.85
CA GLU A 345 -11.03 16.73 -15.43
C GLU A 345 -11.82 15.80 -14.49
N THR A 346 -12.80 15.06 -15.02
CA THR A 346 -13.65 14.13 -14.28
C THR A 346 -13.17 12.68 -14.37
N CYS A 347 -12.09 12.45 -15.12
CA CYS A 347 -11.47 11.15 -15.28
C CYS A 347 -10.91 10.65 -13.94
N TYR A 348 -11.11 9.38 -13.61
CA TYR A 348 -10.59 8.80 -12.38
C TYR A 348 -9.80 7.51 -12.61
N LEU A 349 -10.47 6.45 -13.06
CA LEU A 349 -9.86 5.21 -13.51
C LEU A 349 -9.23 5.36 -14.90
N GLY A 350 -9.80 6.25 -15.73
CA GLY A 350 -9.44 6.35 -17.13
C GLY A 350 -10.16 5.31 -17.99
N ARG A 351 -10.42 5.72 -19.24
CA ARG A 351 -11.25 4.96 -20.18
C ARG A 351 -10.77 3.52 -20.39
N GLU A 352 -9.46 3.33 -20.59
CA GLU A 352 -8.88 2.01 -20.85
C GLU A 352 -9.06 1.06 -19.66
N GLN A 353 -8.76 1.52 -18.43
CA GLN A 353 -8.94 0.72 -17.23
C GLN A 353 -10.43 0.45 -16.95
N LEU A 354 -11.31 1.44 -17.16
CA LEU A 354 -12.75 1.26 -16.98
C LEU A 354 -13.31 0.23 -17.97
N ASP A 355 -12.90 0.26 -19.24
CA ASP A 355 -13.29 -0.74 -20.25
C ASP A 355 -12.71 -2.11 -19.93
N TRP A 356 -11.45 -2.18 -19.52
CA TRP A 356 -10.82 -3.42 -19.06
C TRP A 356 -11.60 -4.04 -17.89
N LEU A 357 -11.97 -3.23 -16.89
CA LEU A 357 -12.69 -3.67 -15.70
C LEU A 357 -14.07 -4.20 -16.08
N LYS A 358 -14.84 -3.46 -16.89
CA LYS A 358 -16.14 -3.89 -17.40
C LYS A 358 -16.06 -5.20 -18.16
N ALA A 359 -15.10 -5.31 -19.07
CA ALA A 359 -14.92 -6.51 -19.87
C ALA A 359 -14.47 -7.71 -19.02
N GLY A 360 -13.61 -7.47 -18.03
CA GLY A 360 -13.14 -8.48 -17.08
C GLY A 360 -14.26 -9.00 -16.16
N LEU A 361 -15.04 -8.09 -15.57
CA LEU A 361 -16.18 -8.42 -14.71
C LEU A 361 -17.27 -9.19 -15.48
N LYS A 362 -17.54 -8.80 -16.74
CA LYS A 362 -18.49 -9.50 -17.61
C LYS A 362 -18.04 -10.91 -18.00
N ARG A 363 -16.74 -11.13 -18.18
CA ARG A 363 -16.17 -12.46 -18.51
C ARG A 363 -15.98 -13.36 -17.29
N SER A 364 -15.95 -12.80 -16.08
CA SER A 364 -15.65 -13.54 -14.86
C SER A 364 -16.77 -14.52 -14.51
N ALA A 365 -16.43 -15.81 -14.47
CA ALA A 365 -17.29 -16.89 -13.99
C ALA A 365 -17.10 -17.20 -12.49
N ALA A 366 -16.22 -16.48 -11.80
CA ALA A 366 -15.98 -16.68 -10.37
C ALA A 366 -17.22 -16.32 -9.54
N VAL A 367 -17.41 -17.04 -8.42
CA VAL A 367 -18.51 -16.78 -7.48
C VAL A 367 -18.46 -15.33 -6.99
N TRP A 368 -17.29 -14.87 -6.53
CA TRP A 368 -17.04 -13.52 -6.05
C TRP A 368 -16.11 -12.75 -6.98
N LYS A 369 -16.42 -11.47 -7.15
CA LYS A 369 -15.63 -10.50 -7.90
C LYS A 369 -15.23 -9.38 -6.94
N VAL A 370 -14.05 -9.52 -6.35
CA VAL A 370 -13.50 -8.50 -5.45
C VAL A 370 -12.86 -7.42 -6.30
N ILE A 371 -13.25 -6.16 -6.05
CA ILE A 371 -12.65 -4.99 -6.67
C ILE A 371 -11.82 -4.31 -5.59
N ALA A 372 -10.50 -4.44 -5.70
CA ALA A 372 -9.55 -3.84 -4.77
C ALA A 372 -9.13 -2.48 -5.31
N ALA A 373 -9.33 -1.45 -4.50
CA ALA A 373 -9.06 -0.06 -4.84
C ALA A 373 -8.23 0.58 -3.73
N ASP A 374 -7.38 1.53 -4.11
CA ASP A 374 -6.63 2.37 -3.19
C ASP A 374 -7.57 3.25 -2.37
N MET A 375 -8.51 3.94 -3.02
CA MET A 375 -9.43 4.88 -2.36
C MET A 375 -10.86 4.36 -2.16
N PRO A 376 -11.57 4.82 -1.11
CA PRO A 376 -13.00 4.61 -0.92
C PRO A 376 -13.89 5.32 -1.94
N LEU A 377 -15.11 4.82 -2.11
CA LEU A 377 -16.03 5.26 -3.16
C LEU A 377 -16.87 6.47 -2.78
N GLY A 378 -17.38 6.51 -1.54
CA GLY A 378 -18.36 7.51 -1.09
C GLY A 378 -17.84 8.45 -0.01
N LEU A 379 -16.58 8.30 0.42
CA LEU A 379 -15.98 9.15 1.44
C LEU A 379 -15.30 10.36 0.80
N GLN A 380 -15.60 11.54 1.34
CA GLN A 380 -14.99 12.80 0.91
C GLN A 380 -13.57 12.92 1.50
N SER A 381 -12.56 12.97 0.64
CA SER A 381 -11.16 13.26 0.99
C SER A 381 -10.74 14.58 0.35
N LEU A 382 -10.41 15.56 1.21
CA LEU A 382 -10.11 16.94 0.83
C LEU A 382 -8.64 17.12 0.42
N ASP A 383 -8.40 18.00 -0.55
CA ASP A 383 -7.08 18.48 -0.98
C ASP A 383 -6.99 20.01 -0.88
N GLY A 384 -7.30 20.52 0.31
CA GLY A 384 -7.29 21.96 0.59
C GLY A 384 -8.39 22.73 -0.14
N VAL A 385 -8.08 23.95 -0.56
CA VAL A 385 -9.02 24.87 -1.22
C VAL A 385 -8.40 25.52 -2.46
N ASP A 386 -9.24 25.89 -3.41
CA ASP A 386 -8.82 26.63 -4.60
C ASP A 386 -8.55 28.13 -4.32
N GLY A 387 -8.15 28.89 -5.34
CA GLY A 387 -7.91 30.34 -5.22
C GLY A 387 -9.15 31.18 -4.86
N ARG A 388 -10.34 30.57 -4.80
CA ARG A 388 -11.61 31.18 -4.35
C ARG A 388 -12.07 30.61 -3.01
N SER A 389 -11.21 29.89 -2.29
CA SER A 389 -11.51 29.25 -1.00
C SER A 389 -12.61 28.18 -1.08
N ARG A 390 -12.80 27.55 -2.25
CA ARG A 390 -13.71 26.40 -2.40
C ARG A 390 -12.96 25.11 -2.10
N PRO A 391 -13.56 24.14 -1.40
CA PRO A 391 -12.96 22.83 -1.18
C PRO A 391 -12.53 22.18 -2.50
N GLN A 392 -11.38 21.52 -2.48
CA GLN A 392 -10.95 20.61 -3.53
C GLN A 392 -10.96 19.20 -2.99
N PHE A 393 -11.22 18.25 -3.88
CA PHE A 393 -11.33 16.85 -3.52
C PHE A 393 -10.33 16.03 -4.31
N GLU A 394 -9.84 15.00 -3.64
CA GLU A 394 -9.11 13.91 -4.26
C GLU A 394 -9.98 12.68 -4.46
N SER A 395 -10.90 12.41 -3.55
CA SER A 395 -11.79 11.25 -3.61
C SER A 395 -12.65 11.21 -4.89
N VAL A 396 -13.27 10.04 -5.12
CA VAL A 396 -14.38 9.91 -6.08
C VAL A 396 -15.53 10.82 -5.66
N ALA A 397 -15.93 10.73 -4.39
CA ALA A 397 -16.97 11.51 -3.75
C ALA A 397 -16.74 13.03 -3.87
N ASN A 398 -17.83 13.78 -4.04
CA ASN A 398 -17.81 15.24 -4.22
C ASN A 398 -18.89 15.99 -3.41
N GLY A 399 -19.63 15.28 -2.56
CA GLY A 399 -20.69 15.83 -1.72
C GLY A 399 -22.10 15.42 -2.16
N ASP A 400 -23.09 15.72 -1.31
CA ASP A 400 -24.47 15.30 -1.55
C ASP A 400 -25.04 15.85 -2.87
N GLY A 401 -25.70 14.99 -3.64
CA GLY A 401 -26.38 15.41 -4.86
C GLY A 401 -26.39 14.40 -6.01
N PRO A 402 -26.71 14.87 -7.22
CA PRO A 402 -26.62 14.04 -8.42
C PRO A 402 -25.15 13.81 -8.78
N VAL A 403 -24.91 12.73 -9.54
CA VAL A 403 -23.59 12.40 -10.10
C VAL A 403 -22.93 13.62 -10.74
N ARG A 404 -21.74 13.97 -10.24
CA ARG A 404 -20.87 15.04 -10.73
C ARG A 404 -19.41 14.61 -10.71
N GLY A 405 -18.55 15.41 -11.33
CA GLY A 405 -17.10 15.23 -11.23
C GLY A 405 -16.67 13.77 -11.48
N ARG A 406 -15.81 13.25 -10.61
CA ARG A 406 -15.24 11.89 -10.71
C ARG A 406 -16.23 10.75 -10.49
N GLU A 407 -17.43 11.04 -10.02
CA GLU A 407 -18.46 10.01 -9.82
C GLU A 407 -19.01 9.47 -11.13
N PHE A 408 -18.82 10.17 -12.27
CA PHE A 408 -19.34 9.73 -13.57
C PHE A 408 -18.86 8.33 -13.96
N GLU A 409 -17.58 8.02 -13.76
CA GLU A 409 -17.02 6.70 -14.12
C GLU A 409 -17.55 5.60 -13.20
N LEU A 410 -17.74 5.89 -11.90
CA LEU A 410 -18.35 4.96 -10.96
C LEU A 410 -19.83 4.72 -11.31
N ALA A 411 -20.60 5.77 -11.60
CA ALA A 411 -21.98 5.65 -12.06
C ALA A 411 -22.09 4.82 -13.36
N GLU A 412 -21.18 5.05 -14.32
CA GLU A 412 -21.11 4.30 -15.58
C GLU A 412 -20.78 2.81 -15.34
N LEU A 413 -19.92 2.51 -14.37
CA LEU A 413 -19.58 1.14 -13.97
C LEU A 413 -20.78 0.46 -13.30
N LEU A 414 -21.37 1.09 -12.29
CA LEU A 414 -22.47 0.52 -11.52
C LEU A 414 -23.71 0.25 -12.39
N ALA A 415 -24.05 1.16 -13.30
CA ALA A 415 -25.12 0.95 -14.28
C ALA A 415 -24.82 -0.19 -15.27
N PHE A 416 -23.55 -0.34 -15.66
CA PHE A 416 -23.12 -1.47 -16.48
C PHE A 416 -23.29 -2.80 -15.73
N LEU A 417 -22.87 -2.89 -14.47
CA LEU A 417 -22.99 -4.13 -13.68
C LEU A 417 -24.45 -4.56 -13.55
N LYS A 418 -25.34 -3.62 -13.23
CA LYS A 418 -26.78 -3.87 -13.17
C LYS A 418 -27.34 -4.34 -14.51
N ARG A 419 -27.06 -3.61 -15.60
CA ARG A 419 -27.57 -3.95 -16.94
C ARG A 419 -27.13 -5.34 -17.42
N GLU A 420 -25.88 -5.71 -17.14
CA GLU A 420 -25.33 -7.00 -17.53
C GLU A 420 -25.63 -8.11 -16.52
N GLY A 421 -26.34 -7.82 -15.42
CA GLY A 421 -26.68 -8.80 -14.38
C GLY A 421 -25.46 -9.36 -13.66
N ILE A 422 -24.38 -8.58 -13.56
CA ILE A 422 -23.14 -8.97 -12.87
C ILE A 422 -23.36 -8.80 -11.37
N ALA A 423 -23.38 -9.91 -10.64
CA ALA A 423 -23.61 -9.96 -9.20
C ALA A 423 -22.35 -10.39 -8.43
N ASN A 424 -22.45 -10.36 -7.09
CA ASN A 424 -21.41 -10.77 -6.13
C ASN A 424 -20.13 -9.93 -6.26
N THR A 425 -20.29 -8.64 -6.47
CA THR A 425 -19.19 -7.66 -6.42
C THR A 425 -19.03 -7.13 -5.00
N VAL A 426 -17.79 -7.06 -4.53
CA VAL A 426 -17.42 -6.50 -3.22
C VAL A 426 -16.23 -5.58 -3.40
N TRP A 427 -16.28 -4.40 -2.81
CA TRP A 427 -15.18 -3.44 -2.83
C TRP A 427 -14.35 -3.52 -1.55
N LEU A 428 -13.03 -3.51 -1.70
CA LEU A 428 -12.07 -3.47 -0.60
C LEU A 428 -11.16 -2.27 -0.79
N THR A 429 -11.13 -1.36 0.19
CA THR A 429 -10.49 -0.04 0.09
C THR A 429 -9.65 0.31 1.34
N ALA A 430 -8.78 1.32 1.24
CA ALA A 430 -7.94 1.83 2.33
C ALA A 430 -7.93 3.38 2.34
N ASP A 431 -6.76 4.05 2.39
CA ASP A 431 -6.53 5.51 2.33
C ASP A 431 -6.96 6.31 3.58
N VAL A 432 -8.15 6.05 4.12
CA VAL A 432 -8.75 6.94 5.14
C VAL A 432 -8.33 6.63 6.58
N HIS A 433 -7.49 5.61 6.79
CA HIS A 433 -6.91 5.22 8.07
C HIS A 433 -7.94 4.91 9.18
N TYR A 434 -8.98 4.14 8.84
CA TYR A 434 -9.85 3.50 9.83
C TYR A 434 -10.56 2.28 9.25
N ALA A 435 -11.16 1.47 10.13
CA ALA A 435 -11.96 0.31 9.74
C ALA A 435 -13.44 0.69 9.59
N ALA A 436 -14.06 0.33 8.47
CA ALA A 436 -15.49 0.54 8.26
C ALA A 436 -16.13 -0.52 7.34
N ALA A 437 -17.43 -0.72 7.51
CA ALA A 437 -18.28 -1.48 6.60
C ALA A 437 -19.41 -0.59 6.10
N HIS A 438 -19.44 -0.35 4.79
CA HIS A 438 -20.47 0.44 4.14
C HIS A 438 -21.34 -0.44 3.25
N PHE A 439 -22.65 -0.22 3.32
CA PHE A 439 -23.61 -0.83 2.41
C PHE A 439 -24.24 0.23 1.51
N TYR A 440 -24.06 0.09 0.20
CA TYR A 440 -24.58 1.01 -0.80
C TYR A 440 -25.96 0.55 -1.26
N GLU A 441 -26.99 1.36 -1.02
CA GLU A 441 -28.38 1.01 -1.26
C GLU A 441 -29.03 2.01 -2.23
N PRO A 442 -29.42 1.60 -3.46
CA PRO A 442 -30.09 2.46 -4.42
C PRO A 442 -31.31 3.16 -3.84
N ALA A 443 -32.08 2.54 -2.93
CA ALA A 443 -33.22 3.21 -2.30
C ALA A 443 -32.82 4.46 -1.48
N LYS A 444 -31.60 4.51 -0.97
CA LYS A 444 -31.03 5.64 -0.19
C LYS A 444 -30.23 6.64 -1.03
N ALA A 445 -29.84 6.26 -2.25
CA ALA A 445 -28.97 7.06 -3.12
C ALA A 445 -29.68 8.18 -3.90
N ARG A 446 -28.93 9.12 -4.48
CA ARG A 446 -29.47 10.04 -5.51
C ARG A 446 -29.43 9.42 -6.90
N PHE A 447 -28.33 8.79 -7.25
CA PHE A 447 -28.23 7.95 -8.44
C PHE A 447 -28.89 6.60 -8.16
N LYS A 448 -29.82 6.14 -9.01
CA LYS A 448 -30.63 4.92 -8.72
C LYS A 448 -30.28 3.72 -9.59
N ASP A 449 -29.44 3.89 -10.60
CA ASP A 449 -29.22 2.85 -11.61
C ASP A 449 -28.06 1.90 -11.25
N PHE A 450 -28.20 1.20 -10.12
CA PHE A 450 -27.25 0.19 -9.68
C PHE A 450 -27.92 -0.88 -8.79
N GLU A 451 -27.23 -1.98 -8.52
CA GLU A 451 -27.66 -3.03 -7.57
C GLU A 451 -26.93 -2.84 -6.24
N PRO A 452 -27.54 -3.16 -5.08
CA PRO A 452 -26.88 -2.99 -3.78
C PRO A 452 -25.57 -3.79 -3.67
N PHE A 453 -24.56 -3.19 -3.04
CA PHE A 453 -23.25 -3.82 -2.85
C PHE A 453 -22.57 -3.37 -1.54
N TRP A 454 -21.50 -4.08 -1.17
CA TRP A 454 -20.70 -3.80 0.00
C TRP A 454 -19.35 -3.20 -0.36
N GLU A 455 -18.92 -2.23 0.44
CA GLU A 455 -17.54 -1.76 0.55
C GLU A 455 -17.05 -2.02 1.96
N PHE A 456 -15.83 -2.54 2.09
CA PHE A 456 -15.14 -2.67 3.37
C PHE A 456 -13.81 -1.90 3.32
N VAL A 457 -13.64 -1.03 4.29
CA VAL A 457 -12.46 -0.17 4.46
C VAL A 457 -11.60 -0.75 5.57
N ALA A 458 -10.30 -0.88 5.33
CA ALA A 458 -9.33 -1.30 6.34
C ALA A 458 -8.03 -0.51 6.26
N GLY A 459 -7.48 -0.21 7.43
CA GLY A 459 -6.30 0.63 7.61
C GLY A 459 -6.41 1.46 8.91
N PRO A 460 -5.34 2.11 9.35
CA PRO A 460 -4.00 2.00 8.80
C PRO A 460 -3.25 0.78 9.36
N LEU A 461 -2.20 0.34 8.68
CA LEU A 461 -1.34 -0.74 9.17
C LEU A 461 -0.46 -0.28 10.33
N ASN A 462 0.39 0.73 10.11
CA ASN A 462 1.24 1.33 11.16
C ASN A 462 1.36 2.87 11.02
N ALA A 463 0.69 3.47 10.03
CA ALA A 463 0.52 4.91 9.90
C ALA A 463 -0.44 5.51 10.97
N GLY A 464 -0.45 6.83 11.13
CA GLY A 464 -1.26 7.48 12.17
C GLY A 464 -2.75 7.48 11.85
N SER A 465 -3.63 7.15 12.80
CA SER A 465 -5.06 6.98 12.50
C SER A 465 -5.81 8.32 12.36
N PHE A 466 -6.85 8.34 11.52
CA PHE A 466 -7.69 9.51 11.23
C PHE A 466 -9.19 9.20 11.35
N GLY A 467 -10.01 10.19 10.97
CA GLY A 467 -11.41 10.01 10.65
C GLY A 467 -12.42 10.50 11.69
N PRO A 468 -13.68 10.05 11.54
CA PRO A 468 -14.21 9.53 10.28
C PRO A 468 -14.33 10.63 9.22
N HIS A 469 -14.23 10.25 7.94
CA HIS A 469 -14.50 11.16 6.82
C HIS A 469 -16.02 11.25 6.57
N GLU A 470 -16.48 12.32 5.93
CA GLU A 470 -17.89 12.51 5.60
C GLU A 470 -18.28 11.68 4.38
N LEU A 471 -19.42 10.98 4.45
CA LEU A 471 -20.01 10.27 3.30
C LEU A 471 -20.90 11.22 2.48
N ASP A 472 -20.92 11.06 1.16
CA ASP A 472 -21.96 11.68 0.32
C ASP A 472 -23.18 10.78 0.11
N ASP A 473 -24.30 11.38 -0.31
CA ASP A 473 -25.55 10.69 -0.61
C ASP A 473 -25.70 10.24 -2.08
N THR A 474 -24.72 10.49 -2.95
CA THR A 474 -24.80 10.23 -4.40
C THR A 474 -25.14 8.77 -4.68
N PHE A 475 -24.40 7.85 -4.06
CA PHE A 475 -24.60 6.40 -4.17
C PHE A 475 -25.23 5.77 -2.93
N GLY A 476 -25.72 6.59 -1.98
CA GLY A 476 -26.45 6.14 -0.80
C GLY A 476 -25.72 5.15 0.10
N PRO A 477 -24.44 5.36 0.45
CA PRO A 477 -23.75 4.55 1.44
C PRO A 477 -24.46 4.61 2.79
N GLN A 478 -24.43 3.49 3.51
CA GLN A 478 -24.91 3.38 4.88
C GLN A 478 -23.77 2.85 5.74
N VAL A 479 -23.46 3.53 6.85
CA VAL A 479 -22.49 3.05 7.83
C VAL A 479 -23.11 1.91 8.63
N ILE A 480 -22.59 0.69 8.42
CA ILE A 480 -23.00 -0.50 9.17
C ILE A 480 -22.07 -0.72 10.35
N PHE A 481 -20.78 -0.44 10.16
CA PHE A 481 -19.76 -0.48 11.20
C PHE A 481 -18.69 0.58 10.92
N GLN A 482 -18.14 1.17 11.98
CA GLN A 482 -17.02 2.12 11.90
C GLN A 482 -16.24 2.13 13.21
N LYS A 483 -14.91 2.08 13.11
CA LYS A 483 -13.98 2.34 14.22
C LYS A 483 -12.87 3.27 13.72
N ALA A 484 -13.04 4.56 13.98
CA ALA A 484 -12.15 5.63 13.55
C ALA A 484 -11.59 6.40 14.74
N SER A 485 -10.50 7.15 14.52
CA SER A 485 -9.94 8.05 15.54
C SER A 485 -10.80 9.32 15.65
N PRO A 486 -11.07 9.86 16.85
CA PRO A 486 -11.76 11.15 16.99
C PRO A 486 -10.84 12.35 16.74
N VAL A 487 -9.53 12.13 16.60
CA VAL A 487 -8.51 13.17 16.34
C VAL A 487 -7.54 12.71 15.26
N SER A 488 -7.01 13.65 14.49
CA SER A 488 -6.07 13.35 13.42
C SER A 488 -4.71 12.85 13.92
N ASN A 489 -4.09 11.94 13.15
CA ASN A 489 -2.75 11.42 13.36
C ASN A 489 -2.53 10.77 14.74
N LEU A 490 -3.45 9.87 15.13
CA LEU A 490 -3.33 9.16 16.40
C LEU A 490 -2.23 8.10 16.34
N SER A 491 -1.44 7.99 17.41
CA SER A 491 -0.33 7.02 17.49
C SER A 491 -0.83 5.57 17.40
N PRO A 492 -0.09 4.68 16.69
CA PRO A 492 -0.38 3.24 16.69
C PRO A 492 -0.41 2.60 18.09
N LEU A 493 0.24 3.20 19.10
CA LEU A 493 0.17 2.72 20.49
C LEU A 493 -1.26 2.70 21.06
N LEU A 494 -2.20 3.43 20.46
CA LEU A 494 -3.57 3.50 20.94
C LEU A 494 -4.50 2.46 20.32
N GLY A 495 -3.98 1.55 19.49
CA GLY A 495 -4.70 0.34 19.08
C GLY A 495 -5.84 0.57 18.08
N LEU A 496 -5.70 1.58 17.21
CA LEU A 496 -6.64 1.86 16.12
C LEU A 496 -6.19 1.30 14.77
N GLN A 497 -5.03 0.64 14.72
CA GLN A 497 -4.58 -0.04 13.51
C GLN A 497 -5.53 -1.18 13.18
N SER A 498 -5.72 -1.43 11.89
CA SER A 498 -6.68 -2.44 11.45
C SER A 498 -6.27 -3.09 10.14
N PHE A 499 -6.79 -4.29 9.93
CA PHE A 499 -6.73 -4.99 8.65
C PHE A 499 -8.00 -5.81 8.46
N GLY A 500 -8.33 -6.11 7.21
CA GLY A 500 -9.45 -6.97 6.88
C GLY A 500 -9.02 -8.41 6.61
N GLN A 501 -9.86 -9.37 7.00
CA GLN A 501 -9.76 -10.79 6.64
C GLN A 501 -11.02 -11.21 5.89
N VAL A 502 -10.83 -11.95 4.79
CA VAL A 502 -11.91 -12.57 4.04
C VAL A 502 -11.68 -14.08 3.97
N ASP A 503 -12.71 -14.84 4.30
CA ASP A 503 -12.78 -16.28 4.12
C ASP A 503 -13.91 -16.61 3.13
N VAL A 504 -13.61 -17.36 2.07
CA VAL A 504 -14.60 -17.88 1.13
C VAL A 504 -14.66 -19.40 1.28
N ASP A 505 -15.78 -19.91 1.79
CA ASP A 505 -16.00 -21.34 1.97
C ASP A 505 -16.14 -22.05 0.61
N GLY A 506 -15.34 -23.06 0.37
CA GLY A 506 -15.25 -23.73 -0.93
C GLY A 506 -16.54 -24.44 -1.30
N ARG A 507 -17.22 -25.04 -0.32
CA ARG A 507 -18.44 -25.81 -0.57
C ARG A 507 -19.65 -24.92 -0.86
N SER A 508 -19.89 -23.94 -0.01
CA SER A 508 -21.08 -23.09 -0.04
C SER A 508 -20.90 -21.85 -0.92
N GLY A 509 -19.66 -21.38 -1.06
CA GLY A 509 -19.32 -20.09 -1.66
C GLY A 509 -19.65 -18.90 -0.76
N VAL A 510 -20.07 -19.08 0.49
CA VAL A 510 -20.30 -17.97 1.43
C VAL A 510 -18.99 -17.24 1.69
N MET A 511 -19.04 -15.91 1.65
CA MET A 511 -17.91 -15.04 1.99
C MET A 511 -18.14 -14.46 3.39
N THR A 512 -17.22 -14.72 4.31
CA THR A 512 -17.18 -14.09 5.62
C THR A 512 -16.11 -13.01 5.60
N VAL A 513 -16.50 -11.78 5.94
CA VAL A 513 -15.61 -10.62 6.03
C VAL A 513 -15.47 -10.23 7.49
N VAL A 514 -14.24 -10.13 7.98
CA VAL A 514 -13.91 -9.76 9.35
C VAL A 514 -12.98 -8.55 9.32
N LEU A 515 -13.41 -7.43 9.90
CA LEU A 515 -12.50 -6.32 10.18
C LEU A 515 -11.82 -6.60 11.52
N LYS A 516 -10.49 -6.51 11.57
CA LYS A 516 -9.67 -6.86 12.73
C LYS A 516 -8.85 -5.66 13.19
N ASP A 517 -8.56 -5.60 14.49
CA ASP A 517 -7.57 -4.67 15.01
C ASP A 517 -6.13 -5.14 14.76
N GLY A 518 -5.15 -4.31 15.09
CA GLY A 518 -3.72 -4.60 14.91
C GLY A 518 -3.18 -5.80 15.70
N GLU A 519 -3.95 -6.34 16.65
CA GLU A 519 -3.61 -7.56 17.40
C GLU A 519 -4.36 -8.79 16.85
N GLY A 520 -5.20 -8.62 15.83
CA GLY A 520 -5.93 -9.69 15.13
C GLY A 520 -7.31 -10.02 15.72
N ASN A 521 -7.80 -9.25 16.69
CA ASN A 521 -9.12 -9.44 17.28
C ASN A 521 -10.20 -8.91 16.33
N ALA A 522 -11.34 -9.61 16.26
CA ALA A 522 -12.45 -9.18 15.44
C ALA A 522 -13.11 -7.92 16.02
N LEU A 523 -13.28 -6.91 15.17
CA LEU A 523 -14.03 -5.69 15.43
C LEU A 523 -15.44 -5.76 14.85
N TYR A 524 -15.56 -6.37 13.67
CA TYR A 524 -16.82 -6.57 12.95
C TYR A 524 -16.75 -7.88 12.16
N THR A 525 -17.88 -8.53 11.97
CA THR A 525 -18.01 -9.71 11.11
C THR A 525 -19.30 -9.63 10.32
N GLY A 526 -19.20 -9.80 9.00
CA GLY A 526 -20.34 -9.87 8.09
C GLY A 526 -20.26 -11.11 7.21
N GLU A 527 -21.41 -11.72 6.93
CA GLU A 527 -21.53 -12.85 6.00
C GLU A 527 -22.29 -12.44 4.74
N LEU A 528 -21.70 -12.73 3.58
CA LEU A 528 -22.27 -12.46 2.28
C LEU A 528 -22.62 -13.79 1.59
N VAL A 529 -23.91 -13.94 1.28
CA VAL A 529 -24.42 -15.14 0.59
C VAL A 529 -24.48 -14.89 -0.92
N PRO A 530 -23.88 -15.76 -1.76
CA PRO A 530 -23.88 -15.61 -3.21
C PRO A 530 -25.28 -15.53 -3.82
N ALA A 531 -25.45 -14.68 -4.83
CA ALA A 531 -26.74 -14.42 -5.47
C ALA A 531 -27.42 -15.66 -6.08
N TRP A 532 -26.66 -16.67 -6.54
CA TRP A 532 -27.23 -17.91 -7.09
C TRP A 532 -27.97 -18.76 -6.04
N ARG A 533 -27.73 -18.54 -4.74
CA ARG A 533 -28.51 -19.17 -3.65
C ARG A 533 -29.79 -18.41 -3.30
N LYS A 534 -29.89 -17.12 -3.62
CA LYS A 534 -31.10 -16.31 -3.36
C LYS A 534 -32.22 -16.61 -4.37
N ARG A 535 -31.87 -17.15 -5.53
CA ARG A 535 -32.80 -17.73 -6.49
C ARG A 535 -32.93 -19.20 -6.14
N GLY A 536 -34.00 -19.59 -5.44
CA GLY A 536 -34.30 -21.01 -5.16
C GLY A 536 -34.27 -21.86 -6.45
N PRO A 537 -34.20 -23.19 -6.35
CA PRO A 537 -34.21 -24.06 -7.53
C PRO A 537 -35.42 -23.69 -8.40
N LYS A 538 -35.15 -23.35 -9.66
CA LYS A 538 -36.20 -23.16 -10.67
C LYS A 538 -36.86 -24.48 -10.99
#